data_AF-A0A7C3L2I7-F1
#
_entry.id   AF-A0A7C3L2I7-F1
#
_cell.length_a   1.000
_cell.length_b   1.000
_cell.length_c   1.000
_cell.angle_alpha   90.00
_cell.angle_beta   90.00
_cell.angle_gamma   90.00
#
_symmetry.space_group_name_H-M   'P 1'
#
loop_
_entity.id
_entity.type
_entity.pdbx_description
1 polymer ?
#
loop_
_entity_poly.entity_id
_entity_poly.type
_entity_poly.pdbx_seq_one_letter_code
_entity_poly.pdbx_strand_id
1 'polypeptide(L)' 'MDTWAMAAKVRVKGGYIRVPLHLLPKARIGDYILIEKGVAVAIIKHPSENRSPKES' A
#
# COMPACT_ATOMS: atom_id res chain seq x y z
N MET A 1 12.67 5.34 22.38
CA MET A 1 11.69 5.88 21.41
C MET A 1 10.72 4.77 21.11
N ASP A 2 9.55 4.83 21.72
CA ASP A 2 8.42 3.96 21.42
C ASP A 2 7.94 4.24 19.99
N THR A 3 8.54 3.55 19.02
CA THR A 3 8.03 3.45 17.64
C THR A 3 6.74 2.64 17.67
N TRP A 4 5.68 3.22 18.24
CA TRP A 4 4.31 2.85 17.90
C TRP A 4 4.18 3.12 16.41
N ALA A 5 4.42 2.04 15.65
CA ALA A 5 4.74 2.04 14.25
C ALA A 5 3.70 2.85 13.47
N MET A 6 4.16 3.83 12.69
CA MET A 6 3.34 4.54 11.71
C MET A 6 2.55 3.47 10.93
N ALA A 7 1.23 3.50 11.05
CA ALA A 7 0.35 2.53 10.44
C ALA A 7 -0.75 3.27 9.68
N ALA A 8 -1.08 2.80 8.49
CA ALA A 8 -2.15 3.36 7.67
C ALA A 8 -3.40 2.50 7.71
N LYS A 9 -4.56 3.15 7.52
CA LYS A 9 -5.82 2.49 7.23
C LYS A 9 -5.91 2.28 5.71
N VAL A 10 -5.84 1.03 5.27
CA VAL A 10 -5.72 0.67 3.86
C VAL A 10 -6.97 -0.05 3.41
N ARG A 11 -7.49 0.34 2.23
CA ARG A 11 -8.68 -0.28 1.64
C ARG A 11 -8.27 -1.53 0.84
N VAL A 12 -8.82 -2.69 1.19
CA VAL A 12 -8.58 -3.97 0.51
C VAL A 12 -9.93 -4.64 0.22
N LYS A 13 -10.24 -4.88 -1.06
CA LYS A 13 -11.49 -5.52 -1.52
C LYS A 13 -12.77 -4.95 -0.88
N GLY A 14 -12.81 -3.64 -0.65
CA GLY A 14 -13.96 -2.94 -0.05
C GLY A 14 -13.93 -2.85 1.48
N GLY A 15 -13.10 -3.64 2.17
CA GLY A 15 -12.85 -3.52 3.62
C GLY A 15 -11.67 -2.61 3.94
N TYR A 16 -11.53 -2.24 5.21
CA TYR A 16 -10.38 -1.48 5.71
C TYR A 16 -9.59 -2.30 6.72
N ILE A 17 -8.27 -2.33 6.56
CA ILE A 17 -7.35 -2.96 7.50
C ILE A 17 -6.28 -1.96 7.96
N ARG A 18 -5.71 -2.18 9.14
CA ARG A 18 -4.60 -1.38 9.66
C ARG A 18 -3.28 -2.05 9.26
N VAL A 19 -2.39 -1.32 8.59
CA VAL A 19 -1.15 -1.85 8.02
C VAL A 19 0.03 -1.03 8.51
N PRO A 20 1.06 -1.65 9.11
CA PRO A 20 2.31 -0.97 9.46
C PRO A 20 3.05 -0.46 8.22
N LEU A 21 3.57 0.76 8.30
CA LEU A 21 4.34 1.47 7.28
C LEU A 21 5.81 1.68 7.67
N HIS A 22 6.33 0.94 8.65
CA HIS A 22 7.71 1.12 9.13
C HIS A 22 8.77 0.93 8.03
N LEU A 23 8.48 0.14 6.99
CA LEU A 23 9.34 -0.03 5.81
C LEU A 23 9.08 1.01 4.70
N LEU A 24 7.96 1.75 4.78
CA LEU A 24 7.53 2.75 3.78
C LEU A 24 7.24 4.11 4.44
N PRO A 25 8.24 4.78 5.06
CA PRO A 25 8.02 6.06 5.73
C PRO A 25 7.61 7.20 4.77
N LYS A 26 7.80 7.00 3.46
CA LYS A 26 7.44 7.98 2.42
C LYS A 26 6.03 7.77 1.85
N ALA A 27 5.31 6.70 2.22
CA ALA A 27 3.98 6.43 1.73
C ALA A 27 2.99 7.52 2.17
N ARG A 28 2.11 7.93 1.26
CA ARG A 28 1.12 9.00 1.46
C ARG A 28 -0.29 8.47 1.26
N ILE A 29 -1.27 9.25 1.74
CA ILE A 29 -2.68 8.97 1.47
C ILE A 29 -2.90 9.02 -0.04
N GLY A 30 -3.51 7.97 -0.59
CA GLY A 30 -3.78 7.82 -2.02
C GLY A 30 -2.81 6.88 -2.74
N ASP A 31 -1.65 6.59 -2.16
CA ASP A 31 -0.71 5.62 -2.72
C ASP A 31 -1.32 4.21 -2.68
N TYR A 32 -1.09 3.45 -3.76
CA TYR A 32 -1.32 2.01 -3.75
C TYR A 32 -0.08 1.34 -3.19
N ILE A 33 -0.27 0.34 -2.33
CA ILE A 33 0.83 -0.36 -1.68
C ILE A 33 0.69 -1.87 -1.85
N LEU A 34 1.83 -2.55 -1.93
CA LEU A 34 1.90 -4.00 -1.81
C LEU A 34 2.00 -4.38 -0.33
N ILE A 35 1.14 -5.30 0.10
CA ILE A 35 1.12 -5.81 1.47
C ILE A 35 1.59 -7.27 1.44
N GLU A 36 2.63 -7.56 2.21
CA GLU A 36 3.15 -8.92 2.39
C GLU A 36 3.20 -9.24 3.89
N LYS A 37 2.64 -10.39 4.29
CA LYS A 37 2.58 -10.84 5.69
C LYS A 37 2.05 -9.77 6.67
N GLY A 38 1.11 -8.95 6.19
CA GLY A 38 0.46 -7.89 7.00
C GLY A 38 1.25 -6.58 7.09
N VAL A 39 2.37 -6.43 6.39
CA VAL A 39 3.21 -5.22 6.38
C VAL A 39 3.27 -4.62 4.98
N ALA A 40 3.33 -3.29 4.87
CA ALA A 40 3.51 -2.62 3.59
C ALA A 40 4.99 -2.69 3.15
N VAL A 41 5.25 -3.24 1.96
CA VAL A 41 6.63 -3.51 1.47
C VAL A 41 7.03 -2.69 0.24
N ALA A 42 6.07 -2.21 -0.55
CA ALA A 42 6.33 -1.35 -1.71
C ALA A 42 5.16 -0.42 -2.00
N ILE A 43 5.45 0.74 -2.60
CA ILE A 43 4.46 1.61 -3.25
C ILE A 43 4.36 1.16 -4.71
N ILE A 44 3.14 0.99 -5.21
CA ILE A 44 2.84 0.54 -6.57
C ILE A 44 1.91 1.54 -7.27
N LYS A 45 1.83 1.45 -8.60
CA LYS A 45 0.81 2.18 -9.38
C LYS A 45 -0.54 1.49 -9.26
N HIS A 46 -1.61 2.20 -9.63
CA HIS A 46 -2.95 1.63 -9.58
C HIS A 46 -3.00 0.36 -10.47
N PRO A 47 -3.55 -0.78 -9.98
CA PRO A 47 -3.56 -2.03 -10.73
C PRO A 47 -4.26 -1.95 -12.09
N SER A 48 -5.23 -1.05 -12.26
CA SER A 48 -5.90 -0.83 -13.55
C SER A 48 -5.03 -0.09 -14.57
N GLU A 49 -4.04 0.70 -14.12
CA GLU A 49 -3.08 1.33 -15.04
C GLU A 49 -2.10 0.29 -15.59
N ASN A 50 -1.91 -0.84 -14.89
CA ASN A 50 -1.01 -1.92 -15.29
C ASN A 50 -1.66 -2.96 -16.23
N ARG A 51 -2.91 -2.75 -16.67
CA ARG A 51 -3.70 -3.70 -17.48
C ARG A 51 -3.80 -3.37 -18.97
N SER A 52 -3.07 -2.38 -19.47
CA SER A 52 -3.06 -2.04 -20.90
C SER A 52 -1.66 -2.03 -21.50
N PRO A 53 -1.09 -3.17 -21.88
CA PRO A 53 -0.51 -3.28 -23.21
C PRO A 53 -1.68 -3.50 -24.18
N LYS A 54 -2.27 -2.41 -24.68
CA LYS A 54 -2.87 -2.47 -26.03
C LYS A 54 -1.69 -2.47 -26.99
N GLU A 55 -1.11 -3.64 -27.25
CA GLU A 55 -0.39 -3.83 -28.51
C GLU A 55 -1.46 -3.92 -29.59
N SER A 56 -1.58 -2.83 -30.35
CA SER A 56 -2.26 -2.72 -31.65
C SER A 56 -1.34 -3.18 -32.76
#